data_AF-A0A8X6YL52-F1
#
_entry.id   AF-A0A8X6YL52-F1
#
_cell.length_a   1.000
_cell.length_b   1.000
_cell.length_c   1.000
_cell.angle_alpha   90.00
_cell.angle_beta   90.00
_cell.angle_gamma   90.00
#
_symmetry.space_group_name_H-M   'P 1'
#
loop_
_entity.id
_entity.type
_entity.pdbx_description
1 polymer ?
#
loop_
_entity_poly.entity_id
_entity_poly.type
_entity_poly.pdbx_seq_one_letter_code
_entity_poly.pdbx_strand_id
1 'polypeptide(L)'
;MIAKVTILFAALAAVHASALLGHGALVSTGVSTSARSQDAFGNYAFGYDIKDGLGAANSRSEVGDAHGNKKGSYTIADIDGRARRVDYVA
;
A
#
# COMPACT_ATOMS: atom_id res chain seq x y z
N MET A 1 -43.73 31.82 5.44
CA MET A 1 -42.31 32.10 5.11
C MET A 1 -41.35 31.29 5.99
N ILE A 2 -41.59 31.18 7.29
CA ILE A 2 -40.79 30.38 8.24
C ILE A 2 -40.62 28.92 7.80
N ALA A 3 -41.69 28.26 7.37
CA ALA A 3 -41.64 26.85 6.92
C ALA A 3 -40.76 26.62 5.68
N LYS A 4 -40.62 27.62 4.79
CA LYS A 4 -39.75 27.50 3.60
C LYS A 4 -38.27 27.64 3.97
N VAL A 5 -37.98 28.48 4.97
CA VAL A 5 -36.63 28.69 5.49
C VAL A 5 -36.15 27.46 6.26
N THR A 6 -37.01 26.84 7.08
CA THR A 6 -36.66 25.62 7.81
C THR A 6 -36.39 24.43 6.90
N ILE A 7 -37.17 24.26 5.82
CA ILE A 7 -36.95 23.20 4.83
C ILE A 7 -35.61 23.39 4.11
N LEU A 8 -35.24 24.65 3.77
CA LEU A 8 -33.98 24.95 3.12
C LEU A 8 -32.76 24.63 4.02
N PHE A 9 -32.81 24.99 5.30
CA PHE A 9 -31.75 24.67 6.26
C PHE A 9 -31.64 23.17 6.54
N ALA A 10 -32.76 22.45 6.62
CA ALA A 10 -32.76 21.00 6.79
C ALA A 10 -32.13 20.28 5.58
N ALA A 11 -32.44 20.72 4.36
CA ALA A 11 -31.81 20.19 3.14
C ALA A 11 -30.30 20.49 3.10
N LEU A 12 -29.89 21.70 3.50
CA LEU A 12 -28.48 22.08 3.55
C LEU A 12 -27.68 21.27 4.58
N ALA A 13 -28.26 21.01 5.75
CA ALA A 13 -27.66 20.17 6.79
C ALA A 13 -27.54 18.69 6.36
N ALA A 14 -28.56 18.15 5.69
CA ALA A 14 -28.53 16.78 5.16
C ALA A 14 -27.47 16.60 4.07
N VAL A 15 -27.25 17.61 3.21
CA VAL A 15 -26.21 17.58 2.17
C VAL A 15 -24.79 17.72 2.74
N HIS A 16 -24.61 18.46 3.84
CA HIS A 16 -23.30 18.59 4.49
C HIS A 16 -22.99 17.46 5.49
N ALA A 17 -23.96 16.61 5.83
CA ALA A 17 -23.74 15.48 6.73
C ALA A 17 -22.69 14.50 6.17
N SER A 18 -22.58 14.33 4.86
CA SER A 18 -21.56 13.47 4.22
C SER A 18 -20.14 14.08 4.23
N ALA A 19 -20.03 15.41 4.32
CA ALA A 19 -18.77 16.13 4.51
C ALA A 19 -18.37 16.23 5.99
N LEU A 20 -19.36 16.26 6.91
CA LEU A 20 -19.15 16.43 8.35
C LEU A 20 -19.06 15.11 9.12
N LEU A 21 -19.71 14.04 8.65
CA LEU A 21 -19.70 12.69 9.27
C LEU A 21 -18.67 11.74 8.64
N GLY A 22 -17.67 12.31 7.96
CA GLY A 22 -16.38 11.65 7.77
C GLY A 22 -16.41 10.48 6.80
N HIS A 23 -16.24 10.78 5.51
CA HIS A 23 -15.24 10.01 4.79
C HIS A 23 -13.92 10.39 5.47
N GLY A 24 -13.45 9.52 6.38
CA GLY A 24 -12.28 9.78 7.22
C GLY A 24 -11.16 10.40 6.40
N ALA A 25 -10.44 11.37 6.99
CA ALA A 25 -9.33 12.02 6.33
C ALA A 25 -8.45 10.96 5.64
N LEU A 26 -8.12 11.14 4.37
CA LEU A 26 -7.20 10.26 3.66
C LEU A 26 -5.82 10.42 4.32
N VAL A 27 -5.56 9.63 5.36
CA VAL A 27 -4.27 9.58 6.05
C VAL A 27 -3.40 8.64 5.25
N SER A 28 -2.28 9.16 4.72
CA SER A 28 -1.25 8.31 4.12
C SER A 28 -0.68 7.39 5.19
N THR A 29 -0.88 6.08 5.05
CA THR A 29 -0.38 5.07 5.98
C THR A 29 0.94 4.44 5.52
N GLY A 30 1.47 4.89 4.37
CA GLY A 30 2.68 4.36 3.79
C GLY A 30 2.71 4.46 2.27
N VAL A 31 3.79 3.96 1.69
CA VAL A 31 4.01 3.87 0.25
C VAL A 31 4.51 2.49 -0.13
N SER A 32 4.13 2.03 -1.31
CA SER A 32 4.65 0.80 -1.90
C SER A 32 5.06 1.04 -3.35
N THR A 33 6.17 0.46 -3.75
CA THR A 33 6.58 0.34 -5.16
C THR A 33 6.71 -1.13 -5.52
N SER A 34 6.46 -1.47 -6.78
CA SER A 34 6.53 -2.85 -7.26
C SER A 34 6.96 -2.87 -8.72
N ALA A 35 7.82 -3.82 -9.06
CA ALA A 35 8.25 -4.09 -10.42
C ALA A 35 8.17 -5.58 -10.71
N ARG A 36 7.81 -5.94 -11.95
CA ARG A 36 7.77 -7.32 -12.42
C ARG A 36 8.10 -7.36 -13.90
N SER A 37 8.80 -8.41 -14.33
CA SER A 37 9.12 -8.70 -15.72
C SER A 37 9.12 -10.22 -15.92
N GLN A 38 8.64 -10.66 -17.07
CA GLN A 38 8.66 -12.06 -17.48
C GLN A 38 8.81 -12.11 -19.00
N ASP A 39 9.66 -13.02 -19.48
CA ASP A 39 9.83 -13.29 -20.90
C ASP A 39 9.01 -14.50 -21.36
N ALA A 40 9.00 -14.76 -22.67
CA ALA A 40 8.31 -15.89 -23.27
C ALA A 40 9.01 -17.25 -23.03
N PHE A 41 10.22 -17.24 -22.46
CA PHE A 41 11.01 -18.44 -22.22
C PHE A 41 10.84 -18.96 -20.79
N GLY A 42 10.07 -18.27 -19.94
CA GLY A 42 9.78 -18.68 -18.57
C GLY A 42 10.70 -18.04 -17.53
N ASN A 43 11.59 -17.12 -17.92
CA ASN A 43 12.38 -16.35 -16.96
C ASN A 43 11.53 -15.21 -16.39
N TYR A 44 11.72 -14.94 -15.10
CA TYR A 44 11.03 -13.84 -14.44
C TYR A 44 11.93 -13.09 -13.46
N ALA A 45 11.55 -11.85 -13.21
CA ALA A 45 12.07 -11.03 -12.13
C ALA A 45 10.91 -10.26 -11.50
N PHE A 46 10.88 -10.19 -10.18
CA PHE A 46 9.97 -9.29 -9.48
C PHE A 46 10.61 -8.70 -8.24
N GLY A 47 10.03 -7.60 -7.79
CA GLY A 47 10.34 -7.06 -6.48
C GLY A 47 9.32 -6.03 -6.02
N TYR A 48 9.36 -5.74 -4.73
CA TYR A 48 8.60 -4.67 -4.12
C TYR A 48 9.36 -4.08 -2.94
N ASP A 49 9.05 -2.83 -2.64
CA ASP A 49 9.44 -2.14 -1.41
C ASP A 49 8.20 -1.48 -0.80
N ILE A 50 8.03 -1.67 0.50
CA ILE A 50 6.95 -1.10 1.30
C ILE A 50 7.58 -0.32 2.44
N LYS A 51 7.11 0.90 2.68
CA LYS A 51 7.41 1.70 3.85
C LYS A 51 6.10 2.15 4.47
N ASP A 52 5.86 1.82 5.72
CA ASP A 52 4.70 2.34 6.42
C ASP A 52 4.92 3.80 6.86
N GLY A 53 3.88 4.43 7.40
CA GLY A 53 3.93 5.80 7.90
C GLY A 53 4.68 5.97 9.23
N LEU A 54 5.13 4.88 9.86
CA LEU A 54 5.76 4.87 11.19
C LEU A 54 7.26 4.52 11.14
N GLY A 55 7.77 4.08 9.99
CA GLY A 55 9.18 3.77 9.75
C GLY A 55 9.48 2.28 9.54
N ALA A 56 8.49 1.38 9.66
CA ALA A 56 8.70 -0.02 9.33
C ALA A 56 8.78 -0.21 7.81
N ALA A 57 9.61 -1.16 7.38
CA ALA A 57 9.80 -1.44 5.96
C ALA A 57 9.89 -2.95 5.68
N ASN A 58 9.42 -3.35 4.51
CA ASN A 58 9.54 -4.70 3.99
C ASN A 58 9.86 -4.64 2.51
N SER A 59 10.79 -5.47 2.05
CA SER A 59 11.06 -5.62 0.62
C SER A 59 11.31 -7.08 0.25
N ARG A 60 11.06 -7.40 -1.01
CA ARG A 60 11.48 -8.67 -1.63
C ARG A 60 11.96 -8.39 -3.03
N SER A 61 12.99 -9.11 -3.45
CA SER A 61 13.37 -9.21 -4.85
C SER A 61 13.71 -10.66 -5.16
N GLU A 62 13.21 -11.16 -6.28
CA GLU A 62 13.45 -12.52 -6.75
C GLU A 62 13.62 -12.53 -8.26
N VAL A 63 14.56 -13.36 -8.72
CA VAL A 63 14.66 -13.77 -10.12
C VAL A 63 14.53 -15.29 -10.17
N GLY A 64 13.85 -15.77 -11.20
CA GLY A 64 13.77 -17.20 -11.50
C GLY A 64 13.91 -17.47 -12.98
N ASP A 65 14.33 -18.69 -13.30
CA ASP A 65 14.51 -19.14 -14.67
C ASP A 65 13.53 -20.25 -15.06
N ALA A 66 13.52 -20.57 -16.35
CA ALA A 66 12.70 -21.63 -16.93
C ALA A 66 12.97 -23.03 -16.36
N HIS A 67 14.14 -23.25 -15.76
CA HIS A 67 14.54 -24.54 -15.19
C HIS A 67 14.09 -24.68 -13.73
N GLY A 68 13.39 -23.68 -13.19
CA GLY A 68 12.88 -23.68 -11.83
C GLY A 68 13.87 -23.16 -10.80
N ASN A 69 15.06 -22.70 -11.20
CA ASN A 69 16.01 -22.09 -10.28
C ASN A 69 15.49 -20.73 -9.82
N LYS A 70 15.67 -20.41 -8.55
CA LYS A 70 15.23 -19.16 -7.94
C LYS A 70 16.32 -18.60 -7.06
N LYS A 71 16.50 -17.29 -7.10
CA LYS A 71 17.33 -16.59 -6.10
C LYS A 71 16.74 -15.24 -5.78
N GLY A 72 16.92 -14.81 -4.56
CA GLY A 72 16.37 -13.56 -4.12
C GLY A 72 16.75 -13.20 -2.71
N SER A 73 16.15 -12.12 -2.24
CA SER A 73 16.21 -11.76 -0.83
C SER A 73 14.89 -11.16 -0.39
N TYR A 74 14.61 -11.24 0.91
CA TYR A 74 13.59 -10.43 1.55
C TYR A 74 14.20 -9.68 2.75
N THR A 75 13.65 -8.51 3.05
CA THR A 75 14.04 -7.72 4.22
C THR A 75 12.81 -7.35 5.05
N ILE A 76 13.00 -7.27 6.36
CA ILE A 76 12.00 -6.72 7.29
C ILE A 76 12.76 -5.80 8.25
N ALA A 77 12.40 -4.53 8.28
CA ALA A 77 12.87 -3.54 9.24
C ALA A 77 11.69 -3.07 10.10
N ASP A 78 11.91 -3.05 11.41
CA ASP A 78 10.92 -2.66 12.42
C ASP A 78 11.26 -1.27 12.99
N ILE A 79 10.27 -0.61 13.59
CA ILE A 79 10.40 0.78 14.07
C ILE A 79 11.40 0.93 15.22
N ASP A 80 11.74 -0.16 15.90
CA ASP A 80 12.72 -0.20 16.99
C ASP A 80 14.17 -0.38 16.48
N GLY A 81 14.38 -0.30 15.17
CA GLY A 81 15.69 -0.39 14.53
C GLY A 81 16.17 -1.81 14.26
N ARG A 82 15.43 -2.86 14.66
CA ARG A 82 15.75 -4.23 14.26
C ARG A 82 15.51 -4.41 12.76
N ALA A 83 16.48 -4.99 12.08
CA ALA A 83 16.35 -5.37 10.68
C ALA A 83 16.79 -6.82 10.47
N ARG A 84 16.09 -7.51 9.56
CA ARG A 84 16.43 -8.83 9.08
C ARG A 84 16.50 -8.81 7.57
N ARG A 85 17.49 -9.51 7.02
CA ARG A 85 17.60 -9.83 5.60
C ARG A 85 17.89 -11.31 5.46
N VAL A 86 17.20 -11.96 4.53
CA VAL A 86 17.47 -13.35 4.17
C VAL A 86 17.70 -13.39 2.67
N ASP A 87 18.87 -13.89 2.30
CA ASP A 87 19.22 -14.27 0.94
C ASP A 87 18.93 -15.76 0.75
N TYR A 88 18.37 -16.13 -0.40
CA TYR A 88 18.01 -17.52 -0.68
C TYR A 88 18.32 -17.92 -2.12
N VAL A 89 18.52 -19.23 -2.30
CA VAL A 89 18.64 -19.93 -3.58
C VAL A 89 17.84 -21.23 -3.46
N ALA A 90 17.04 -21.56 -4.46
CA ALA A 90 16.22 -22.79 -4.52
C ALA A 90 16.15 -23.34 -5.94
#